data_AF-A0A0S8ATB2-F1
#
_entry.id   AF-A0A0S8ATB2-F1
#
_cell.length_a   1.000
_cell.length_b   1.000
_cell.length_c   1.000
_cell.angle_alpha   90.00
_cell.angle_beta   90.00
_cell.angle_gamma   90.00
#
_symmetry.space_group_name_H-M   'P 1'
#
loop_
_entity.id
_entity.type
_entity.pdbx_description
1 polymer ?
#
loop_
_entity_poly.entity_id
_entity_poly.type
_entity_poly.pdbx_seq_one_letter_code
_entity_poly.pdbx_strand_id
1 'polypeptide(L)'
;MAKMIQKTTAFERFVHLLMAISGLTLLLTGFGFLYQKELGWLNTIFGGIHLAKEIHNWGGIVFIISLVFSLGTWLPECLKWSAEDSKWLGMLGGYLSRDSEPPPQGKINAGQKLAGLAIFGGGV
;
A
#
# COMPACT_ATOMS: atom_id res chain seq x y z
N MET A 1 -13.96 -29.27 -3.12
CA MET A 1 -13.29 -27.97 -2.87
C MET A 1 -12.17 -27.81 -3.88
N ALA A 2 -12.01 -26.63 -4.48
CA ALA A 2 -10.92 -26.38 -5.43
C ALA A 2 -9.56 -26.37 -4.70
N LYS A 3 -8.50 -26.85 -5.37
CA LYS A 3 -7.13 -26.83 -4.83
C LYS A 3 -6.62 -25.38 -4.83
N MET A 4 -6.30 -24.84 -3.66
CA MET A 4 -5.72 -23.51 -3.52
C MET A 4 -4.29 -23.47 -4.07
N ILE A 5 -3.91 -22.35 -4.69
CA ILE A 5 -2.54 -22.04 -5.10
C ILE A 5 -1.95 -20.93 -4.22
N GLN A 6 -0.65 -21.02 -3.92
CA GLN A 6 0.02 -20.01 -3.10
C GLN A 6 0.37 -18.78 -3.96
N LYS A 7 -0.36 -17.68 -3.77
CA LYS A 7 -0.09 -16.41 -4.46
C LYS A 7 1.01 -15.58 -3.79
N THR A 8 1.05 -15.62 -2.45
CA THR A 8 2.03 -14.90 -1.63
C THR A 8 2.68 -15.81 -0.59
N THR A 9 3.88 -15.47 -0.13
CA THR A 9 4.59 -16.18 0.94
C THR A 9 4.14 -15.69 2.32
N ALA A 10 4.48 -16.45 3.37
CA ALA A 10 4.21 -16.02 4.75
C ALA A 10 4.97 -14.73 5.10
N PHE A 11 6.21 -14.60 4.63
CA PHE A 11 7.02 -13.40 4.81
C PHE A 11 6.39 -12.17 4.14
N GLU A 12 5.94 -12.31 2.88
CA GLU A 12 5.28 -11.23 2.15
C GLU A 12 4.03 -10.73 2.89
N ARG A 13 3.23 -11.64 3.45
CA ARG A 13 2.04 -11.29 4.24
C ARG A 13 2.40 -10.60 5.56
N PHE A 14 3.45 -11.07 6.24
CA PHE A 14 3.90 -10.49 7.50
C PHE A 14 4.41 -9.07 7.31
N VAL A 15 5.31 -8.85 6.34
CA VAL A 15 5.83 -7.52 6.01
C VAL A 15 4.70 -6.57 5.60
N HIS A 16 3.75 -7.04 4.79
CA HIS A 16 2.59 -6.24 4.40
C HIS A 16 1.71 -5.87 5.61
N LEU A 17 1.50 -6.78 6.56
CA LEU A 17 0.74 -6.49 7.77
C LEU A 17 1.44 -5.45 8.65
N LEU A 18 2.76 -5.56 8.82
CA LEU A 18 3.55 -4.56 9.54
C LEU A 18 3.48 -3.19 8.86
N MET A 19 3.64 -3.15 7.53
CA MET A 19 3.53 -1.92 6.74
C MET A 19 2.14 -1.30 6.85
N ALA A 20 1.07 -2.09 6.80
CA ALA A 20 -0.30 -1.61 6.91
C ALA A 20 -0.60 -1.02 8.30
N ILE A 21 -0.22 -1.71 9.38
CA ILE A 21 -0.46 -1.25 10.75
C ILE A 21 0.33 0.02 11.05
N SER A 22 1.62 0.05 10.71
CA SER A 22 2.46 1.23 10.89
C SER A 22 2.00 2.39 10.02
N GLY A 23 1.65 2.15 8.75
CA GLY A 23 1.12 3.16 7.83
C GLY A 23 -0.19 3.79 8.31
N LEU A 24 -1.15 2.98 8.78
CA LEU A 24 -2.39 3.50 9.36
C LEU A 24 -2.15 4.29 10.65
N THR A 25 -1.20 3.86 11.48
CA THR A 25 -0.81 4.59 12.69
C THR A 25 -0.24 5.96 12.34
N LEU A 26 0.67 6.01 11.35
CA LEU A 26 1.26 7.25 10.85
C LEU A 26 0.22 8.18 10.23
N LEU A 27 -0.69 7.63 9.44
CA LEU A 27 -1.80 8.37 8.84
C LEU A 27 -2.63 9.07 9.93
N LEU A 28 -3.14 8.33 10.91
CA LEU A 28 -4.03 8.88 11.93
C LEU A 28 -3.33 9.90 12.84
N THR A 29 -2.11 9.59 13.29
CA THR A 29 -1.34 10.52 14.13
C THR A 29 -0.94 11.78 13.36
N GLY A 30 -0.52 11.63 12.09
CA GLY A 30 -0.15 12.72 11.19
C GLY A 30 -1.32 13.65 10.86
N PHE A 31 -2.51 13.10 10.58
CA PHE A 31 -3.72 13.91 10.39
C PHE A 31 -4.08 14.70 11.65
N GLY A 32 -3.91 14.09 12.83
CA GLY A 32 -4.05 14.79 14.10
C GLY A 32 -3.13 16.00 14.20
N PHE A 33 -1.84 15.84 13.88
CA PHE A 33 -0.85 16.94 13.91
C PHE A 33 -1.10 18.02 12.86
N LEU A 34 -1.49 17.64 11.64
CA LEU A 34 -1.65 18.57 10.53
C LEU A 34 -2.92 19.41 10.65
N TYR A 35 -4.02 18.78 11.07
CA TYR A 35 -5.34 19.41 11.20
C TYR A 35 -5.75 19.49 12.68
N GLN A 36 -4.92 20.14 13.51
CA GLN A 36 -5.14 20.15 14.97
C GLN A 36 -6.54 20.65 15.39
N LYS A 37 -7.11 21.62 14.68
CA LYS A 37 -8.42 22.19 15.02
C LYS A 37 -9.57 21.22 14.73
N GLU A 38 -9.53 20.55 13.59
CA GLU A 38 -10.61 19.67 13.11
C GLU A 38 -10.42 18.21 13.56
N LEU A 39 -9.18 17.74 13.60
CA LEU A 39 -8.78 16.34 13.78
C LEU A 39 -7.77 16.12 14.92
N GLY A 40 -7.42 17.13 15.72
CA GLY A 40 -6.49 16.98 16.84
C GLY A 40 -6.94 15.93 17.88
N TRP A 41 -8.23 15.65 17.96
CA TRP A 41 -8.79 14.56 18.77
C TRP A 41 -8.26 13.17 18.38
N LEU A 42 -7.78 12.97 17.15
CA LEU A 42 -7.13 11.72 16.76
C LEU A 42 -5.92 11.42 17.65
N ASN A 43 -5.15 12.45 18.05
CA ASN A 43 -3.98 12.25 18.91
C ASN A 43 -4.37 11.83 20.33
N THR A 44 -5.59 12.12 20.81
CA THR A 44 -6.02 11.68 22.15
C THR A 44 -6.25 10.18 22.22
N ILE A 45 -6.59 9.53 21.09
CA ILE A 45 -6.68 8.06 20.98
C ILE A 45 -5.31 7.41 21.28
N PHE A 46 -4.23 8.11 20.91
CA PHE A 46 -2.85 7.68 21.13
C PHE A 46 -2.26 8.22 22.46
N GLY A 47 -3.11 8.67 23.40
CA GLY A 47 -2.68 9.18 24.71
C GLY A 47 -2.28 10.66 24.74
N GLY A 48 -2.68 11.44 23.73
CA GLY A 48 -2.43 12.87 23.63
C GLY A 48 -1.26 13.22 22.72
N ILE A 49 -1.09 14.52 22.43
CA ILE A 49 -0.17 15.00 21.39
C ILE A 49 1.29 14.56 21.60
N HIS A 50 1.75 14.49 22.86
CA HIS A 50 3.11 14.11 23.18
C HIS A 50 3.36 12.62 22.90
N LEU A 51 2.50 11.73 23.41
CA LEU A 51 2.65 10.29 23.19
C LEU A 51 2.40 9.92 21.72
N ALA A 52 1.43 10.57 21.07
CA ALA A 52 1.18 10.41 19.65
C ALA A 52 2.43 10.72 18.81
N LYS A 53 3.21 11.75 19.19
CA LYS A 53 4.44 12.11 18.47
C LYS A 53 5.50 11.02 18.58
N GLU A 54 5.70 10.47 19.78
CA GLU A 54 6.64 9.37 19.98
C GLU A 54 6.20 8.12 19.20
N ILE A 55 4.91 7.76 19.26
CA ILE A 55 4.34 6.66 18.47
C ILE A 55 4.53 6.89 16.97
N HIS A 56 4.33 8.11 16.49
CA HIS A 56 4.52 8.46 15.07
C HIS A 56 5.98 8.28 14.66
N ASN A 57 6.94 8.80 15.45
CA ASN A 57 8.36 8.71 15.12
C ASN A 57 8.84 7.25 15.04
N TRP A 58 8.51 6.43 16.05
CA TRP A 58 8.88 5.02 16.06
C TRP A 58 8.11 4.21 15.02
N GLY A 59 6.83 4.51 14.81
CA GLY A 59 6.01 3.93 13.74
C GLY A 59 6.60 4.22 12.36
N GLY A 60 7.21 5.39 12.16
CA GLY A 60 7.89 5.79 10.93
C GLY A 60 9.06 4.87 10.61
N ILE A 61 9.88 4.55 11.61
CA ILE A 61 11.01 3.62 11.46
C ILE A 61 10.51 2.23 11.05
N VAL A 62 9.48 1.71 11.73
CA VAL A 62 8.88 0.40 11.41
C VAL A 62 8.31 0.39 9.99
N PHE A 63 7.64 1.47 9.58
CA PHE A 63 7.07 1.61 8.24
C PHE A 63 8.17 1.62 7.17
N ILE A 64 9.23 2.42 7.35
CA ILE A 64 10.35 2.50 6.39
C ILE A 64 11.02 1.13 6.22
N ILE A 65 11.29 0.42 7.31
CA ILE A 65 11.88 -0.93 7.25
C ILE A 65 10.96 -1.88 6.47
N SER A 66 9.67 -1.85 6.78
CA SER A 66 8.68 -2.69 6.10
C SER A 66 8.58 -2.34 4.60
N LEU A 67 8.60 -1.05 4.26
CA LEU A 67 8.57 -0.54 2.89
C LEU A 67 9.79 -1.03 2.10
N VAL A 68 11.00 -0.99 2.68
CA VAL A 68 12.22 -1.50 2.02
C VAL A 68 12.11 -2.99 1.69
N PHE A 69 11.62 -3.80 2.63
CA PHE A 69 11.40 -5.23 2.39
C PHE A 69 10.32 -5.49 1.32
N SER A 70 9.21 -4.74 1.37
CA SER A 70 8.16 -4.80 0.35
C SER A 70 8.68 -4.38 -1.02
N LEU A 71 9.49 -3.33 -1.11
CA LEU A 71 10.12 -2.86 -2.34
C LEU A 71 11.02 -3.94 -2.93
N GLY A 72 11.92 -4.53 -2.14
CA GLY A 72 12.79 -5.61 -2.61
C GLY A 72 12.02 -6.85 -3.12
N THR A 73 10.83 -7.09 -2.58
CA THR A 73 9.97 -8.20 -3.00
C THR A 73 9.20 -7.89 -4.28
N TRP A 74 8.59 -6.71 -4.38
CA TRP A 74 7.55 -6.42 -5.38
C TRP A 74 8.00 -5.51 -6.51
N LEU A 75 9.09 -4.75 -6.35
CA LEU A 75 9.59 -3.86 -7.39
C LEU A 75 9.87 -4.58 -8.73
N PRO A 76 10.49 -5.78 -8.76
CA PRO A 76 10.70 -6.48 -10.04
C PRO A 76 9.41 -6.80 -10.78
N GLU A 77 8.33 -7.12 -10.06
CA GLU A 77 7.03 -7.41 -10.68
C GLU A 77 6.33 -6.11 -11.14
N CYS A 78 6.51 -5.02 -10.40
CA CYS A 78 5.98 -3.70 -10.78
C CYS A 78 6.64 -3.15 -12.05
N LEU A 79 7.93 -3.41 -12.25
CA LEU A 79 8.70 -2.96 -13.41
C LEU A 79 8.46 -3.80 -14.68
N LYS A 80 7.84 -4.98 -14.58
CA LYS A 80 7.49 -5.79 -15.75
C LYS A 80 6.29 -5.18 -16.46
N TRP A 81 6.55 -4.33 -17.47
CA TRP A 81 5.50 -3.73 -18.29
C TRP A 81 5.36 -4.44 -19.65
N SER A 82 4.12 -4.71 -20.07
CA SER A 82 3.78 -5.39 -21.31
C SER A 82 2.76 -4.59 -22.14
N ALA A 83 2.57 -4.96 -23.41
CA ALA A 83 1.55 -4.36 -24.26
C ALA A 83 0.12 -4.55 -23.69
N GLU A 84 -0.12 -5.66 -22.98
CA GLU A 84 -1.40 -5.94 -22.33
C GLU A 84 -1.64 -5.02 -21.13
N ASP A 85 -0.60 -4.58 -20.43
CA ASP A 85 -0.73 -3.58 -19.37
C ASP A 85 -1.19 -2.22 -19.93
N SER A 86 -0.64 -1.81 -21.08
CA SER A 86 -1.05 -0.58 -21.76
C SER A 86 -2.50 -0.66 -22.26
N LYS A 87 -2.93 -1.81 -22.79
CA LYS A 87 -4.34 -2.04 -23.16
C LYS A 87 -5.25 -1.98 -21.93
N TRP A 88 -4.84 -2.61 -20.82
CA TRP A 88 -5.57 -2.61 -19.57
C TRP A 88 -5.79 -1.19 -19.05
N LEU A 89 -4.76 -0.34 -19.09
CA LEU A 89 -4.86 1.07 -18.73
C LEU A 89 -5.80 1.84 -19.68
N GLY A 90 -5.71 1.59 -20.99
CA GLY A 90 -6.55 2.26 -21.99
C GLY A 90 -8.05 2.06 -21.77
N MET A 91 -8.43 0.97 -21.10
CA MET A 91 -9.82 0.68 -20.71
C MET A 91 -10.09 0.83 -19.20
N LEU A 92 -9.17 1.46 -18.45
CA LEU A 92 -9.29 1.69 -17.00
C LEU A 92 -9.60 0.40 -16.22
N GLY A 93 -8.98 -0.70 -16.65
CA GLY A 93 -9.15 -2.03 -16.07
C GLY A 93 -10.46 -2.74 -16.39
N GLY A 94 -11.31 -2.15 -17.24
CA GLY A 94 -12.60 -2.75 -17.60
C GLY A 94 -13.56 -2.81 -16.42
N TYR A 95 -13.41 -1.94 -15.42
CA TYR A 95 -14.28 -1.94 -14.24
C TYR A 95 -15.57 -1.12 -14.42
N LEU A 96 -15.60 -0.25 -15.43
CA LEU A 96 -16.70 0.68 -15.68
C LEU A 96 -17.80 0.10 -16.58
N SER A 97 -17.60 -1.10 -17.13
CA SER A 97 -18.60 -1.84 -17.90
C SER A 97 -18.72 -3.26 -17.35
N ARG A 98 -19.94 -3.82 -17.40
CA ARG A 98 -20.18 -5.22 -17.04
C ARG A 98 -19.82 -6.19 -18.17
N ASP A 99 -19.74 -5.69 -19.40
CA ASP A 99 -19.51 -6.47 -20.61
C ASP A 99 -18.05 -6.35 -21.11
N SER A 100 -17.17 -5.71 -20.35
CA SER A 100 -15.76 -5.60 -20.72
C SER A 100 -14.96 -6.81 -20.28
N GLU A 101 -14.25 -7.39 -21.23
CA GLU A 101 -13.21 -8.40 -20.98
C GLU A 101 -11.85 -7.69 -20.94
N PRO A 102 -11.25 -7.47 -19.75
CA PRO A 102 -9.92 -6.89 -19.66
C PRO A 102 -8.88 -7.86 -20.25
N PRO A 103 -7.79 -7.33 -20.83
CA PRO A 103 -6.73 -8.17 -21.37
C PRO A 103 -6.10 -9.03 -20.27
N PRO A 104 -5.49 -10.18 -20.61
CA PRO A 104 -4.79 -11.01 -19.65
C PRO A 104 -3.76 -10.21 -18.85
N GLN A 105 -3.64 -10.50 -17.55
CA GLN A 105 -2.70 -9.84 -16.64
C GLN A 105 -1.80 -10.88 -15.95
N GLY A 106 -0.60 -10.44 -15.56
CA GLY A 106 0.38 -11.26 -14.85
C GLY A 106 0.03 -11.50 -13.37
N LYS A 107 1.05 -11.67 -12.51
CA LYS A 107 0.84 -11.89 -11.07
C LYS A 107 0.05 -10.73 -10.43
N ILE A 108 0.32 -9.52 -10.90
CA ILE A 108 -0.37 -8.27 -10.56
C ILE A 108 -0.75 -7.53 -11.85
N ASN A 109 -1.86 -6.79 -11.81
CA ASN A 109 -2.34 -6.01 -12.96
C ASN A 109 -1.62 -4.65 -13.10
N ALA A 110 -1.79 -4.00 -14.25
CA ALA A 110 -1.19 -2.70 -14.56
C ALA A 110 -1.46 -1.64 -13.46
N GLY A 111 -2.68 -1.56 -12.94
CA GLY A 111 -3.03 -0.64 -11.84
C GLY A 111 -2.23 -0.92 -10.56
N GLN A 112 -2.06 -2.19 -10.20
CA GLN A 112 -1.25 -2.60 -9.04
C GLN A 112 0.24 -2.32 -9.23
N LYS A 113 0.75 -2.44 -10.45
CA LYS A 113 2.13 -2.06 -10.78
C LYS A 113 2.35 -0.57 -10.57
N LEU A 114 1.47 0.26 -11.12
CA LEU A 114 1.53 1.72 -10.97
C LEU A 114 1.37 2.14 -9.50
N ALA A 115 0.41 1.55 -8.78
CA ALA A 115 0.22 1.81 -7.36
C ALA A 115 1.49 1.45 -6.55
N GLY A 116 2.09 0.29 -6.82
CA GLY A 116 3.35 -0.11 -6.19
C GLY A 116 4.48 0.88 -6.49
N LEU A 117 4.63 1.32 -7.73
CA LEU A 117 5.65 2.31 -8.11
C LEU A 117 5.42 3.68 -7.46
N ALA A 118 4.16 4.12 -7.33
CA ALA A 118 3.83 5.35 -6.63
C ALA A 118 4.23 5.27 -5.15
N ILE A 119 3.88 4.17 -4.48
CA ILE A 119 4.25 3.91 -3.08
C ILE A 119 5.77 3.91 -2.89
N PHE A 120 6.49 3.22 -3.77
CA PHE A 120 7.95 3.12 -3.68
C PHE A 120 8.68 4.43 -4.02
N GLY A 121 8.14 5.23 -4.95
CA GLY A 121 8.74 6.50 -5.38
C GLY A 121 8.41 7.69 -4.48
N GLY A 122 7.18 7.74 -3.95
CA GLY A 122 6.69 8.84 -3.13
C GLY A 122 6.79 8.61 -1.62
N GLY A 123 7.04 7.36 -1.19
CA GLY A 123 6.91 6.98 0.23
C GLY A 123 5.46 6.97 0.73
N VAL A 124 4.49 7.01 -0.19
CA VAL A 124 3.03 7.06 0.04
C VAL A 124 2.29 6.23 -0.98
#